data_AF-A0A2N2MVP2-F1
#
_entry.id   AF-A0A2N2MVP2-F1
#
_cell.length_a   1.000
_cell.length_b   1.000
_cell.length_c   1.000
_cell.angle_alpha   90.00
_cell.angle_beta   90.00
_cell.angle_gamma   90.00
#
_symmetry.space_group_name_H-M   'P 1'
#
loop_
_entity.id
_entity.type
_entity.pdbx_description
1 polymer ?
#
loop_
_entity_poly.entity_id
_entity_poly.type
_entity_poly.pdbx_seq_one_letter_code
_entity_poly.pdbx_strand_id
1 'polypeptide(L)'
;MIRHQEVTGGLQLHPLDLLIVDDPTADIDEGRSEIHQKKLENWFDSVAIPRLSEWGACIIDHTRWDPNDLIGQILKRMATGDPNIDQWKVIYLPVMALEEDKYPETEEEFKNNLSQGFYLPMRSEGDALKRKPGQVLWPWRYSQAYIEKTKATIEAKSPYTFASVYQQLPRPFTGGLFDEVDIKLIEEAEVDWTWNWVCYIDVALGRNKRSDFNSALIEALTPAGDIVARDLLRVRELKEFLKQLKVKMLFERNKKVIWGLEDVAFQSLAFQNFWNDPKLANVKMMNFAVPEGSKVDRATNLSLRAKEGHFKLVKGTNHHEVVRQLMEFPFAAHDDIVDSASGGPFMIAELTKTKHLEAKIL
;
A
#
# COMPACT_ATOMS: atom_id res chain seq x y z
N MET A 1 -43.48 0.57 0.12
CA MET A 1 -42.91 0.26 -1.21
C MET A 1 -41.39 0.38 -1.04
N ILE A 2 -40.68 -0.71 -0.77
CA ILE A 2 -39.22 -0.67 -0.60
C ILE A 2 -38.61 -0.52 -2.00
N ARG A 3 -37.96 0.60 -2.27
CA ARG A 3 -37.25 0.84 -3.53
C ARG A 3 -35.77 0.54 -3.31
N HIS A 4 -35.28 -0.53 -3.93
CA HIS A 4 -33.88 -0.92 -3.96
C HIS A 4 -33.26 -0.45 -5.28
N GLN A 5 -32.04 0.08 -5.26
CA GLN A 5 -31.36 0.55 -6.46
C GLN A 5 -29.85 0.39 -6.39
N GLU A 6 -29.29 -0.37 -7.32
CA GLU A 6 -27.84 -0.43 -7.58
C GLU A 6 -27.44 0.87 -8.29
N VAL A 7 -26.64 1.71 -7.64
CA VAL A 7 -26.36 3.08 -8.12
C VAL A 7 -25.19 3.06 -9.12
N THR A 8 -25.45 2.66 -10.36
CA THR A 8 -24.55 2.90 -11.51
C THR A 8 -25.20 3.70 -12.65
N GLY A 9 -26.50 4.01 -12.57
CA GLY A 9 -27.23 4.81 -13.57
C GLY A 9 -27.71 6.15 -13.00
N GLY A 10 -27.71 7.22 -13.81
CA GLY A 10 -28.22 8.54 -13.40
C GLY A 10 -29.69 8.48 -13.01
N LEU A 11 -30.04 9.06 -11.85
CA LEU A 11 -31.34 8.85 -11.19
C LEU A 11 -31.95 10.14 -10.62
N GLN A 12 -33.26 10.29 -10.84
CA GLN A 12 -34.11 11.38 -10.36
C GLN A 12 -34.23 11.42 -8.82
N LEU A 13 -34.41 12.64 -8.31
CA LEU A 13 -34.45 13.09 -6.91
C LEU A 13 -35.61 12.50 -6.08
N HIS A 14 -35.57 11.23 -5.71
CA HIS A 14 -36.45 10.67 -4.68
C HIS A 14 -35.63 10.15 -3.49
N PRO A 15 -35.98 10.52 -2.24
CA PRO A 15 -35.32 10.00 -1.04
C PRO A 15 -35.43 8.47 -0.93
N LEU A 16 -34.41 7.82 -0.36
CA LEU A 16 -34.33 6.38 -0.10
C LEU A 16 -34.62 6.10 1.38
N ASP A 17 -35.49 5.12 1.67
CA ASP A 17 -35.75 4.67 3.04
C ASP A 17 -34.83 3.50 3.47
N LEU A 18 -34.14 2.87 2.52
CA LEU A 18 -33.14 1.83 2.76
C LEU A 18 -32.02 1.94 1.73
N LEU A 19 -30.78 2.07 2.21
CA LEU A 19 -29.57 2.02 1.41
C LEU A 19 -28.75 0.80 1.83
N ILE A 20 -28.37 -0.05 0.88
CA ILE A 20 -27.48 -1.19 1.11
C ILE A 20 -26.21 -0.95 0.29
N VAL A 21 -25.06 -1.05 0.95
CA VAL A 21 -23.73 -1.00 0.32
C VAL A 21 -23.09 -2.37 0.54
N ASP A 22 -23.14 -3.20 -0.50
CA ASP A 22 -22.66 -4.59 -0.52
C ASP A 22 -21.31 -4.65 -1.25
N ASP A 23 -20.27 -5.09 -0.54
CA ASP A 23 -18.90 -5.36 -0.98
C ASP A 23 -18.39 -4.44 -2.11
N PRO A 24 -18.25 -3.12 -1.86
CA PRO A 24 -17.92 -2.14 -2.90
C PRO A 24 -16.46 -2.22 -3.39
N THR A 25 -15.69 -3.18 -2.89
CA THR A 25 -14.25 -3.35 -3.13
C THR A 25 -13.97 -4.79 -3.53
N ALA A 26 -13.41 -5.01 -4.72
CA ALA A 26 -13.31 -6.34 -5.31
C ALA A 26 -12.21 -7.23 -4.70
N ASP A 27 -11.08 -6.63 -4.32
CA ASP A 27 -9.91 -7.37 -3.86
C ASP A 27 -8.99 -6.51 -2.95
N ILE A 28 -7.91 -7.14 -2.48
CA ILE A 28 -6.94 -6.52 -1.57
C ILE A 28 -6.19 -5.34 -2.20
N ASP A 29 -5.92 -5.37 -3.50
CA ASP A 29 -5.18 -4.30 -4.18
C ASP A 29 -6.06 -3.06 -4.27
N GLU A 30 -7.33 -3.25 -4.63
CA GLU A 30 -8.32 -2.18 -4.65
C GLU A 30 -8.63 -1.66 -3.24
N GLY A 31 -8.84 -2.55 -2.27
CA GLY A 31 -9.18 -2.19 -0.90
C GLY A 31 -8.09 -1.42 -0.16
N ARG A 32 -6.85 -1.53 -0.63
CA ARG A 32 -5.73 -0.75 -0.11
C ARG A 32 -5.43 0.47 -0.93
N SER A 33 -5.84 0.55 -2.19
CA SER A 33 -5.59 1.73 -3.02
C SER A 33 -6.19 2.99 -2.38
N GLU A 34 -5.34 3.94 -1.96
CA GLU A 34 -5.82 5.19 -1.36
C GLU A 34 -6.73 5.97 -2.31
N ILE A 35 -6.45 5.88 -3.61
CA ILE A 35 -7.26 6.51 -4.64
C ILE A 35 -8.65 5.86 -4.67
N HIS A 36 -8.74 4.54 -4.58
CA HIS A 36 -10.02 3.84 -4.50
C HIS A 36 -10.74 4.18 -3.19
N GLN A 37 -10.06 4.08 -2.04
CA GLN A 37 -10.59 4.42 -0.72
C GLN A 37 -11.17 5.84 -0.70
N LYS A 38 -10.42 6.84 -1.16
CA LYS A 38 -10.88 8.24 -1.26
C LYS A 38 -12.05 8.39 -2.23
N LYS A 39 -12.02 7.69 -3.37
CA LYS A 39 -13.12 7.74 -4.34
C LYS A 39 -14.41 7.16 -3.75
N LEU A 40 -14.30 6.04 -3.03
CA LEU A 40 -15.43 5.37 -2.38
C LEU A 40 -15.97 6.22 -1.22
N GLU A 41 -15.11 6.79 -0.40
CA GLU A 41 -15.46 7.75 0.66
C GLU A 41 -16.22 8.96 0.09
N ASN A 42 -15.64 9.61 -0.92
CA ASN A 42 -16.26 10.77 -1.57
C ASN A 42 -17.61 10.42 -2.16
N TRP A 43 -17.76 9.24 -2.79
CA TRP A 43 -19.05 8.78 -3.29
C TRP A 43 -20.04 8.56 -2.14
N PHE A 44 -19.62 7.90 -1.06
CA PHE A 44 -20.49 7.63 0.08
C PHE A 44 -21.04 8.94 0.69
N ASP A 45 -20.16 9.92 0.90
CA ASP A 45 -20.50 11.20 1.54
C ASP A 45 -21.28 12.14 0.62
N SER A 46 -20.90 12.24 -0.66
CA SER A 46 -21.50 13.23 -1.58
C SER A 46 -22.68 12.69 -2.39
N VAL A 47 -22.82 11.37 -2.48
CA VAL A 47 -23.83 10.72 -3.31
C VAL A 47 -24.73 9.82 -2.47
N ALA A 48 -24.19 8.86 -1.72
CA ALA A 48 -24.98 7.82 -1.09
C ALA A 48 -25.79 8.34 0.10
N ILE A 49 -25.13 8.92 1.11
CA ILE A 49 -25.76 9.43 2.33
C ILE A 49 -26.79 10.54 2.06
N PRO A 50 -26.53 11.57 1.23
CA PRO A 50 -27.51 12.63 0.97
C PRO A 50 -28.80 12.17 0.30
N ARG A 51 -28.86 10.93 -0.22
CA ARG A 51 -30.07 10.33 -0.77
C ARG A 51 -30.93 9.65 0.29
N LEU A 52 -30.38 9.34 1.45
CA LEU A 52 -31.12 8.70 2.54
C LEU A 52 -32.15 9.68 3.10
N SER A 53 -33.38 9.21 3.31
CA SER A 53 -34.42 9.99 3.99
C SER A 53 -34.07 10.14 5.48
N GLU A 54 -34.68 11.11 6.16
CA GLU A 54 -34.50 11.35 7.61
C GLU A 54 -34.71 10.09 8.47
N TRP A 55 -35.60 9.19 8.02
CA TRP A 55 -35.96 7.95 8.71
C TRP A 55 -35.40 6.71 8.01
N GLY A 56 -34.55 6.90 7.01
CA GLY A 56 -33.96 5.81 6.24
C GLY A 56 -32.90 5.06 7.03
N ALA A 57 -32.71 3.79 6.72
CA ALA A 57 -31.63 2.98 7.27
C ALA A 57 -30.54 2.76 6.22
N CYS A 58 -29.28 2.77 6.65
CA CYS A 58 -28.15 2.33 5.83
C CYS A 58 -27.54 1.05 6.42
N ILE A 59 -27.32 0.06 5.56
CA ILE A 59 -26.61 -1.18 5.89
C ILE A 59 -25.37 -1.22 5.00
N ILE A 60 -24.21 -1.45 5.61
CA ILE A 60 -22.94 -1.60 4.92
C ILE A 60 -22.37 -2.94 5.33
N ASP A 61 -22.04 -3.77 4.36
CA ASP A 61 -21.31 -5.00 4.55
C ASP A 61 -20.26 -5.15 3.45
N HIS A 62 -19.02 -5.37 3.85
CA HIS A 62 -17.95 -5.65 2.89
C HIS A 62 -16.78 -6.35 3.55
N THR A 63 -15.93 -6.96 2.73
CA THR A 63 -14.70 -7.59 3.19
C THR A 63 -13.75 -6.53 3.72
N ARG A 64 -13.23 -6.70 4.95
CA ARG A 64 -12.27 -5.77 5.56
C ARG A 64 -10.85 -6.03 5.03
N TRP A 65 -10.31 -5.09 4.25
CA TRP A 65 -9.01 -5.22 3.59
C TRP A 65 -7.91 -4.36 4.21
N ASP A 66 -8.29 -3.19 4.72
CA ASP A 66 -7.39 -2.14 5.20
C ASP A 66 -8.07 -1.34 6.33
N PRO A 67 -7.34 -0.84 7.33
CA PRO A 67 -7.95 0.00 8.37
C PRO A 67 -8.49 1.35 7.85
N ASN A 68 -8.18 1.73 6.60
CA ASN A 68 -8.71 2.92 5.93
C ASN A 68 -9.76 2.59 4.84
N ASP A 69 -10.29 1.36 4.81
CA ASP A 69 -11.48 1.06 4.00
C ASP A 69 -12.71 1.87 4.48
N LEU A 70 -13.82 1.82 3.73
CA LEU A 70 -15.00 2.65 4.01
C LEU A 70 -15.51 2.47 5.45
N ILE A 71 -15.65 1.22 5.92
CA ILE A 71 -16.01 0.93 7.31
C ILE A 71 -14.95 1.50 8.26
N GLY A 72 -13.66 1.30 7.99
CA GLY A 72 -12.56 1.83 8.79
C GLY A 72 -12.63 3.35 8.97
N GLN A 73 -12.90 4.10 7.91
CA GLN A 73 -13.07 5.55 7.96
C GLN A 73 -14.29 5.97 8.79
N ILE A 74 -15.43 5.26 8.65
CA ILE A 74 -16.62 5.47 9.47
C ILE A 74 -16.31 5.25 10.96
N LEU A 75 -15.61 4.16 11.30
CA LEU A 75 -15.18 3.88 12.68
C LEU A 75 -14.30 4.99 13.24
N LYS A 76 -13.38 5.54 12.43
CA LYS A 76 -12.53 6.67 12.83
C LYS A 76 -13.34 7.92 13.11
N ARG A 77 -14.36 8.21 12.31
CA ARG A 77 -15.29 9.33 12.54
C ARG A 77 -16.04 9.14 13.86
N MET A 78 -16.55 7.94 14.14
CA MET A 78 -17.22 7.62 15.41
C MET A 78 -16.31 7.87 16.63
N ALA A 79 -15.00 7.63 16.49
CA ALA A 79 -14.02 7.83 17.57
C ALA A 79 -13.81 9.30 17.98
N THR A 80 -14.21 10.26 17.12
CA THR A 80 -13.98 11.71 17.37
C THR A 80 -14.76 12.23 18.58
N GLY A 81 -15.88 11.60 18.93
CA GLY A 81 -16.77 12.07 20.00
C GLY A 81 -17.57 13.33 19.67
N ASP A 82 -17.56 13.78 18.41
CA ASP A 82 -18.41 14.89 17.96
C ASP A 82 -19.89 14.44 17.94
N PRO A 83 -20.79 15.13 18.65
CA PRO A 83 -22.21 14.77 18.71
C PRO A 83 -22.94 14.91 17.36
N ASN A 84 -22.35 15.58 16.37
CA ASN A 84 -22.90 15.73 15.02
C ASN A 84 -22.47 14.61 14.08
N ILE A 85 -21.61 13.69 14.53
CA ILE A 85 -21.17 12.54 13.74
C ILE A 85 -22.07 11.33 14.03
N ASP A 86 -22.58 10.73 12.96
CA ASP A 86 -23.40 9.52 13.03
C ASP A 86 -22.70 8.39 13.79
N GLN A 87 -23.44 7.76 14.69
CA GLN A 87 -22.99 6.57 15.42
C GLN A 87 -23.59 5.33 14.79
N TRP A 88 -22.73 4.36 14.47
CA TRP A 88 -23.14 3.13 13.80
C TRP A 88 -23.26 1.98 14.79
N LYS A 89 -24.30 1.16 14.61
CA LYS A 89 -24.37 -0.15 15.25
C LYS A 89 -23.58 -1.15 14.41
N VAL A 90 -22.46 -1.62 14.95
CA VAL A 90 -21.60 -2.58 14.26
C VAL A 90 -21.89 -3.99 14.79
N ILE A 91 -22.01 -4.95 13.87
CA ILE A 91 -22.18 -6.36 14.18
C ILE A 91 -20.87 -7.07 13.84
N TYR A 92 -20.12 -7.47 14.86
CA TYR A 92 -18.83 -8.13 14.71
C TYR A 92 -18.98 -9.65 14.74
N LEU A 93 -18.67 -10.31 13.62
CA LEU A 93 -18.85 -11.75 13.43
C LEU A 93 -17.57 -12.38 12.86
N PRO A 94 -16.50 -12.50 13.67
CA PRO A 94 -15.26 -13.12 13.23
C PRO A 94 -15.46 -14.61 12.95
N VAL A 95 -14.75 -15.15 11.96
CA VAL A 95 -14.87 -16.57 11.59
C VAL A 95 -14.60 -17.50 12.75
N MET A 96 -13.70 -17.15 13.67
CA MET A 96 -13.50 -17.82 14.95
C MET A 96 -13.66 -16.81 16.08
N ALA A 97 -14.38 -17.20 17.13
CA ALA A 97 -14.52 -16.39 18.33
C ALA A 97 -13.14 -16.10 18.96
N LEU A 98 -12.93 -14.86 19.38
CA LEU A 98 -11.70 -14.44 20.04
C LEU A 98 -11.68 -14.86 21.51
N GLU A 99 -10.47 -14.94 22.07
CA GLU A 99 -10.26 -15.01 23.52
C GLU A 99 -10.76 -13.73 24.21
N GLU A 100 -11.21 -13.84 25.46
CA GLU A 100 -11.79 -12.70 26.21
C GLU A 100 -10.80 -11.54 26.42
N ASP A 101 -9.52 -11.87 26.56
CA ASP A 101 -8.42 -10.91 26.75
C ASP A 101 -8.15 -10.04 25.51
N LYS A 102 -8.71 -10.41 24.34
CA LYS A 102 -8.58 -9.65 23.09
C LYS A 102 -9.60 -8.52 22.96
N TYR A 103 -10.68 -8.56 23.74
CA TYR A 103 -11.66 -7.47 23.74
C TYR A 103 -11.20 -6.33 24.65
N PRO A 104 -11.44 -5.07 24.25
CA PRO A 104 -11.15 -3.91 25.08
C PRO A 104 -11.91 -3.98 26.40
N GLU A 105 -11.22 -3.73 27.50
CA GLU A 105 -11.82 -3.66 28.83
C GLU A 105 -12.28 -2.24 29.15
N THR A 106 -11.58 -1.25 28.62
CA THR A 106 -11.84 0.17 28.88
C THR A 106 -12.40 0.89 27.66
N GLU A 107 -13.15 1.96 27.91
CA GLU A 107 -13.67 2.82 26.83
C GLU A 107 -12.54 3.50 26.04
N GLU A 108 -11.40 3.76 26.69
CA GLU A 108 -10.21 4.33 26.04
C GLU A 108 -9.60 3.35 25.03
N GLU A 109 -9.43 2.08 25.40
CA GLU A 109 -8.98 1.04 24.47
C GLU A 109 -9.95 0.87 23.30
N PHE A 110 -11.26 0.90 23.58
CA PHE A 110 -12.29 0.83 22.56
C PHE A 110 -12.21 2.01 21.58
N LYS A 111 -12.12 3.24 22.08
CA LYS A 111 -11.96 4.45 21.25
C LYS A 111 -10.65 4.43 20.46
N ASN A 112 -9.56 3.95 21.04
CA ASN A 112 -8.30 3.79 20.33
C ASN A 112 -8.45 2.81 19.15
N ASN A 113 -9.11 1.67 19.35
CA ASN A 113 -9.39 0.73 18.26
C ASN A 113 -10.20 1.40 17.14
N LEU A 114 -11.27 2.11 17.48
CA LEU A 114 -12.08 2.85 16.50
C LEU A 114 -11.25 3.89 15.74
N SER A 115 -10.40 4.65 16.43
CA SER A 115 -9.53 5.68 15.83
C SER A 115 -8.50 5.10 14.85
N GLN A 116 -8.22 3.81 14.97
CA GLN A 116 -7.35 3.07 14.07
C GLN A 116 -8.14 2.33 12.97
N GLY A 117 -9.47 2.42 12.94
CA GLY A 117 -10.33 1.75 11.95
C GLY A 117 -10.70 0.31 12.31
N PHE A 118 -10.52 -0.09 13.57
CA PHE A 118 -10.89 -1.41 14.09
C PHE A 118 -12.17 -1.35 14.89
N TYR A 119 -12.99 -2.38 14.75
CA TYR A 119 -14.10 -2.59 15.67
C TYR A 119 -13.89 -3.89 16.43
N LEU A 120 -13.73 -3.76 17.75
CA LEU A 120 -13.81 -4.85 18.70
C LEU A 120 -14.86 -4.43 19.74
N PRO A 121 -15.92 -5.22 19.97
CA PRO A 121 -16.91 -4.88 20.98
C PRO A 121 -16.26 -4.88 22.37
N MET A 122 -16.82 -4.11 23.31
CA MET A 122 -16.37 -4.12 24.71
C MET A 122 -16.38 -5.55 25.27
N ARG A 123 -15.45 -5.88 26.17
CA ARG A 123 -15.37 -7.23 26.79
C ARG A 123 -16.69 -7.64 27.46
N SER A 124 -17.42 -6.67 28.03
CA SER A 124 -18.76 -6.90 28.61
C SER A 124 -19.78 -7.42 27.59
N GLU A 125 -19.61 -7.09 26.31
CA GLU A 125 -20.43 -7.59 25.21
C GLU A 125 -19.84 -8.88 24.62
N GLY A 126 -18.53 -8.93 24.41
CA GLY A 126 -17.80 -10.09 23.91
C GLY A 126 -18.30 -10.59 22.54
N ASP A 127 -18.24 -11.90 22.31
CA ASP A 127 -18.73 -12.51 21.07
C ASP A 127 -20.25 -12.32 20.91
N ALA A 128 -20.69 -11.82 19.75
CA ALA A 128 -22.10 -11.52 19.47
C ALA A 128 -23.01 -12.76 19.56
N LEU A 129 -22.48 -13.95 19.31
CA LEU A 129 -23.20 -15.23 19.37
C LEU A 129 -22.90 -16.02 20.66
N LYS A 130 -22.13 -15.44 21.60
CA LYS A 130 -21.70 -16.08 22.86
C LYS A 130 -20.99 -17.42 22.64
N ARG A 131 -20.24 -17.53 21.53
CA ARG A 131 -19.38 -18.67 21.22
C ARG A 131 -18.22 -18.75 22.21
N LYS A 132 -17.74 -19.97 22.48
CA LYS A 132 -16.47 -20.17 23.20
C LYS A 132 -15.30 -19.77 22.30
N PRO A 133 -14.17 -19.30 22.88
CA PRO A 133 -12.99 -18.97 22.09
C PRO A 133 -12.58 -20.10 21.13
N GLY A 134 -12.20 -19.71 19.90
CA GLY A 134 -11.82 -20.62 18.83
C GLY A 134 -12.98 -21.31 18.09
N GLN A 135 -14.23 -21.21 18.57
CA GLN A 135 -15.37 -21.80 17.86
C GLN A 135 -15.66 -21.06 16.55
N VAL A 136 -15.85 -21.84 15.48
CA VAL A 136 -16.19 -21.31 14.17
C VAL A 136 -17.59 -20.70 14.10
N LEU A 137 -17.75 -19.65 13.30
CA LEU A 137 -18.99 -18.89 13.10
C LEU A 137 -20.09 -19.75 12.49
N TRP A 138 -19.74 -20.56 11.50
CA TRP A 138 -20.70 -21.25 10.65
C TRP A 138 -20.34 -22.74 10.46
N PRO A 139 -20.35 -23.55 11.54
CA PRO A 139 -19.79 -24.91 11.54
C PRO A 139 -20.43 -25.87 10.53
N TRP A 140 -21.71 -25.69 10.20
CA TRP A 140 -22.40 -26.53 9.23
C TRP A 140 -22.07 -26.19 7.76
N ARG A 141 -21.52 -25.00 7.51
CA ARG A 141 -21.02 -24.60 6.18
C ARG A 141 -19.50 -24.80 6.07
N TYR A 142 -18.77 -24.44 7.13
CA TYR A 142 -17.33 -24.51 7.24
C TYR A 142 -16.95 -25.15 8.57
N SER A 143 -16.50 -26.41 8.52
CA SER A 143 -16.12 -27.14 9.74
C SER A 143 -14.89 -26.53 10.42
N GLN A 144 -14.72 -26.82 11.71
CA GLN A 144 -13.56 -26.42 12.50
C GLN A 144 -12.24 -26.78 11.79
N ALA A 145 -12.09 -28.04 11.36
CA ALA A 145 -10.90 -28.52 10.66
C ALA A 145 -10.65 -27.80 9.33
N TYR A 146 -11.70 -27.40 8.62
CA TYR A 146 -11.56 -26.63 7.38
C TYR A 146 -11.02 -25.23 7.66
N ILE A 147 -11.56 -24.53 8.67
CA ILE A 147 -11.11 -23.18 9.04
C ILE A 147 -9.69 -23.22 9.59
N GLU A 148 -9.33 -24.19 10.42
CA GLU A 148 -7.95 -24.37 10.92
C GLU A 148 -6.95 -24.62 9.78
N LYS A 149 -7.30 -25.48 8.83
CA LYS A 149 -6.48 -25.71 7.63
C LYS A 149 -6.35 -24.44 6.79
N THR A 150 -7.45 -23.70 6.62
CA THR A 150 -7.50 -22.46 5.85
C THR A 150 -6.62 -21.40 6.50
N LYS A 151 -6.74 -21.24 7.82
CA LYS A 151 -5.90 -20.38 8.64
C LYS A 151 -4.42 -20.69 8.41
N ALA A 152 -4.01 -21.94 8.65
CA ALA A 152 -2.61 -22.34 8.48
C ALA A 152 -2.09 -22.11 7.05
N THR A 153 -2.92 -22.36 6.04
CA THR A 153 -2.56 -22.17 4.62
C THR A 153 -2.41 -20.69 4.25
N ILE A 154 -3.30 -19.83 4.77
CA ILE A 154 -3.29 -18.39 4.49
C ILE A 154 -2.18 -17.71 5.29
N GLU A 155 -2.04 -17.99 6.58
CA GLU A 155 -1.02 -17.39 7.44
C GLU A 155 0.41 -17.75 6.99
N ALA A 156 0.60 -18.94 6.40
CA ALA A 156 1.88 -19.32 5.79
C ALA A 156 2.26 -18.45 4.56
N LYS A 157 1.28 -17.80 3.93
CA LYS A 157 1.49 -16.92 2.76
C LYS A 157 1.46 -15.44 3.13
N SER A 158 0.56 -15.07 4.03
CA SER A 158 0.36 -13.72 4.52
C SER A 158 -0.24 -13.80 5.93
N PRO A 159 0.51 -13.42 6.97
CA PRO A 159 0.00 -13.45 8.34
C PRO A 159 -1.16 -12.46 8.58
N TYR A 160 -1.39 -11.54 7.64
CA TYR A 160 -2.37 -10.46 7.76
C TYR A 160 -3.73 -10.80 7.13
N THR A 161 -3.73 -11.57 6.04
CA THR A 161 -4.95 -11.83 5.25
C THR A 161 -6.01 -12.57 6.06
N PHE A 162 -5.59 -13.52 6.91
CA PHE A 162 -6.56 -14.20 7.78
C PHE A 162 -7.13 -13.26 8.85
N ALA A 163 -6.29 -12.42 9.46
CA ALA A 163 -6.74 -11.43 10.43
C ALA A 163 -7.74 -10.44 9.80
N SER A 164 -7.47 -9.95 8.59
CA SER A 164 -8.32 -8.96 7.92
C SER A 164 -9.63 -9.58 7.39
N VAL A 165 -9.52 -10.54 6.47
CA VAL A 165 -10.67 -11.05 5.70
C VAL A 165 -11.57 -11.94 6.55
N TYR A 166 -10.98 -12.78 7.41
CA TYR A 166 -11.72 -13.81 8.14
C TYR A 166 -12.07 -13.37 9.56
N GLN A 167 -11.16 -12.64 10.23
CA GLN A 167 -11.40 -12.15 11.59
C GLN A 167 -11.87 -10.70 11.63
N GLN A 168 -12.01 -10.00 10.49
CA GLN A 168 -12.46 -8.60 10.41
C GLN A 168 -11.54 -7.61 11.16
N LEU A 169 -10.26 -7.95 11.29
CA LEU A 169 -9.21 -7.16 11.94
C LEU A 169 -8.10 -6.79 10.93
N PRO A 170 -8.33 -5.79 10.06
CA PRO A 170 -7.36 -5.39 9.04
C PRO A 170 -6.15 -4.66 9.64
N ARG A 171 -5.17 -5.39 10.18
CA ARG A 171 -4.04 -4.79 10.88
C ARG A 171 -3.10 -4.03 9.92
N PRO A 172 -2.43 -2.97 10.37
CA PRO A 172 -1.28 -2.44 9.66
C PRO A 172 -0.21 -3.52 9.56
N PHE A 173 0.60 -3.48 8.51
CA PHE A 173 1.73 -4.40 8.37
C PHE A 173 2.83 -3.99 9.32
N THR A 174 3.00 -4.74 10.41
CA THR A 174 4.03 -4.48 11.42
C THR A 174 4.73 -5.78 11.79
N GLY A 175 6.04 -5.75 12.01
CA GLY A 175 6.87 -6.93 12.24
C GLY A 175 7.34 -7.61 10.94
N GLY A 176 7.22 -6.93 9.80
CA GLY A 176 7.81 -7.34 8.52
C GLY A 176 9.30 -7.00 8.42
N LEU A 177 9.83 -6.86 7.19
CA LEU A 177 11.18 -6.34 7.03
C LEU A 177 11.26 -4.87 7.47
N PHE A 178 10.24 -4.07 7.16
CA PHE A 178 10.15 -2.66 7.50
C PHE A 178 8.92 -2.40 8.36
N ASP A 179 9.08 -1.56 9.38
CA ASP A 179 7.98 -0.94 10.09
C ASP A 179 7.87 0.55 9.69
N GLU A 180 6.69 1.16 9.84
CA GLU A 180 6.48 2.57 9.50
C GLU A 180 7.47 3.50 10.23
N VAL A 181 7.81 3.15 11.48
CA VAL A 181 8.77 3.89 12.32
C VAL A 181 10.20 3.85 11.78
N ASP A 182 10.55 2.86 10.95
CA ASP A 182 11.87 2.73 10.33
C ASP A 182 12.03 3.71 9.14
N ILE A 183 10.92 4.20 8.58
CA ILE A 183 10.92 5.04 7.37
C ILE A 183 10.76 6.50 7.76
N LYS A 184 11.87 7.23 7.81
CA LYS A 184 11.85 8.65 8.20
C LYS A 184 11.34 9.53 7.07
N LEU A 185 10.18 10.16 7.26
CA LEU A 185 9.66 11.15 6.32
C LEU A 185 10.35 12.50 6.51
N ILE A 186 10.85 13.08 5.43
CA ILE A 186 11.48 14.43 5.41
C ILE A 186 10.76 15.35 4.43
N GLU A 187 10.84 16.66 4.66
CA GLU A 187 10.29 17.66 3.74
C GLU A 187 11.24 17.92 2.55
N GLU A 188 10.71 18.37 1.41
CA GLU A 188 11.52 18.71 0.22
C GLU A 188 12.57 19.81 0.53
N ALA A 189 12.30 20.68 1.50
CA ALA A 189 13.23 21.72 1.95
C ALA A 189 14.50 21.17 2.61
N GLU A 190 14.48 19.92 3.10
CA GLU A 190 15.64 19.25 3.70
C GLU A 190 16.55 18.57 2.66
N VAL A 191 16.14 18.59 1.38
CA VAL A 191 16.83 17.92 0.28
C VAL A 191 17.89 18.82 -0.33
N ASP A 192 19.12 18.32 -0.43
CA ASP A 192 20.17 18.97 -1.20
C ASP A 192 20.21 18.42 -2.64
N TRP A 193 19.88 19.30 -3.57
CA TRP A 193 19.83 19.02 -5.01
C TRP A 193 21.20 18.79 -5.65
N THR A 194 22.29 19.02 -4.92
CA THR A 194 23.66 18.78 -5.38
C THR A 194 24.15 17.36 -5.16
N TRP A 195 23.42 16.54 -4.38
CA TRP A 195 23.73 15.13 -4.20
C TRP A 195 23.76 14.36 -5.52
N ASN A 196 24.49 13.24 -5.53
CA ASN A 196 24.53 12.33 -6.67
C ASN A 196 23.27 11.46 -6.66
N TRP A 197 22.26 11.89 -7.41
CA TRP A 197 21.01 11.17 -7.56
C TRP A 197 21.13 10.06 -8.59
N VAL A 198 20.63 8.89 -8.24
CA VAL A 198 20.41 7.77 -9.15
C VAL A 198 18.92 7.48 -9.23
N CYS A 199 18.49 6.79 -10.27
CA CYS A 199 17.15 6.23 -10.34
C CYS A 199 17.23 4.81 -10.84
N TYR A 200 16.83 3.85 -10.01
CA TYR A 200 16.66 2.48 -10.45
C TYR A 200 15.31 2.37 -11.15
N ILE A 201 15.30 1.82 -12.36
CA ILE A 201 14.10 1.59 -13.15
C ILE A 201 13.87 0.09 -13.26
N ASP A 202 12.84 -0.40 -12.60
CA ASP A 202 12.37 -1.77 -12.70
C ASP A 202 11.24 -1.88 -13.73
N VAL A 203 11.41 -2.77 -14.70
CA VAL A 203 10.54 -2.89 -15.89
C VAL A 203 10.03 -4.30 -16.02
N ALA A 204 8.72 -4.43 -15.97
CA ALA A 204 8.03 -5.68 -16.23
C ALA A 204 7.91 -5.97 -17.74
N LEU A 205 8.85 -6.73 -18.29
CA LEU A 205 8.85 -7.13 -19.72
C LEU A 205 8.01 -8.38 -20.04
N GLY A 206 7.23 -8.90 -19.09
CA GLY A 206 6.45 -10.13 -19.23
C GLY A 206 5.35 -10.07 -20.31
N ARG A 207 5.07 -11.23 -20.96
CA ARG A 207 4.10 -11.35 -22.07
C ARG A 207 2.63 -11.48 -21.65
N ASN A 208 2.33 -11.65 -20.36
CA ASN A 208 0.97 -11.91 -19.88
C ASN A 208 0.27 -10.61 -19.45
N LYS A 209 -0.91 -10.33 -20.04
CA LYS A 209 -1.73 -9.12 -19.83
C LYS A 209 -2.27 -8.88 -18.40
N ARG A 210 -1.87 -9.69 -17.40
CA ARG A 210 -2.18 -9.49 -15.97
C ARG A 210 -1.09 -8.71 -15.20
N SER A 211 -0.20 -8.03 -15.94
CA SER A 211 0.54 -6.80 -15.62
C SER A 211 1.12 -6.65 -14.22
N ASP A 212 2.40 -7.02 -14.08
CA ASP A 212 3.27 -6.41 -13.07
C ASP A 212 3.40 -4.91 -13.34
N PHE A 213 3.67 -4.13 -12.30
CA PHE A 213 3.90 -2.69 -12.42
C PHE A 213 5.33 -2.44 -12.90
N ASN A 214 5.53 -1.33 -13.62
CA ASN A 214 6.86 -0.77 -13.86
C ASN A 214 7.08 0.33 -12.83
N SER A 215 8.25 0.35 -12.21
CA SER A 215 8.57 1.29 -11.15
C SER A 215 9.88 2.01 -11.44
N ALA A 216 9.98 3.25 -10.96
CA ALA A 216 11.22 4.00 -10.94
C ALA A 216 11.25 4.87 -9.70
N LEU A 217 12.27 4.69 -8.87
CA LEU A 217 12.48 5.48 -7.65
C LEU A 217 13.81 6.22 -7.74
N ILE A 218 13.80 7.52 -7.41
CA ILE A 218 15.00 8.34 -7.42
C ILE A 218 15.60 8.33 -6.00
N GLU A 219 16.87 8.01 -5.89
CA GLU A 219 17.56 7.84 -4.61
C GLU A 219 18.93 8.51 -4.61
N ALA A 220 19.42 8.90 -3.44
CA ALA A 220 20.77 9.41 -3.25
C ALA A 220 21.36 8.89 -1.94
N LEU A 221 22.68 8.64 -1.95
CA LEU A 221 23.45 8.46 -0.72
C LEU A 221 24.05 9.81 -0.34
N THR A 222 23.62 10.34 0.80
CA THR A 222 24.10 11.61 1.33
C THR A 222 25.52 11.47 1.90
N PRO A 223 26.27 12.56 2.05
CA PRO A 223 27.57 12.54 2.75
C PRO A 223 27.49 12.02 4.19
N ALA A 224 26.33 12.12 4.84
CA ALA A 224 26.09 11.60 6.19
C ALA A 224 25.87 10.07 6.22
N GLY A 225 25.79 9.41 5.06
CA GLY A 225 25.52 7.98 4.94
C GLY A 225 24.03 7.62 4.85
N ASP A 226 23.14 8.62 4.89
CA ASP A 226 21.70 8.38 4.72
C ASP A 226 21.36 8.09 3.25
N ILE A 227 20.45 7.15 3.02
CA ILE A 227 19.76 6.95 1.75
C ILE A 227 18.51 7.82 1.76
N VAL A 228 18.38 8.71 0.78
CA VAL A 228 17.21 9.59 0.61
C VAL A 228 16.50 9.23 -0.69
N ALA A 229 15.23 8.83 -0.60
CA ALA A 229 14.39 8.46 -1.74
C ALA A 229 13.33 9.54 -2.04
N ARG A 230 12.98 9.72 -3.32
CA ARG A 230 11.94 10.66 -3.78
C ARG A 230 11.34 10.28 -5.14
N ASP A 231 10.23 10.96 -5.47
CA ASP A 231 9.66 11.00 -6.82
C ASP A 231 9.36 9.63 -7.45
N LEU A 232 8.71 8.73 -6.70
CA LEU A 232 8.24 7.45 -7.24
C LEU A 232 7.44 7.65 -8.54
N LEU A 233 7.73 6.86 -9.56
CA LEU A 233 6.90 6.65 -10.74
C LEU A 233 6.51 5.18 -10.77
N ARG A 234 5.21 4.89 -10.79
CA ARG A 234 4.70 3.52 -10.83
C ARG A 234 3.52 3.41 -11.77
N VAL A 235 3.66 2.63 -12.85
CA VAL A 235 2.63 2.54 -13.90
C VAL A 235 2.58 1.11 -14.47
N ARG A 236 1.36 0.55 -14.60
CA ARG A 236 1.13 -0.78 -15.18
C ARG A 236 1.48 -0.86 -16.67
N GLU A 237 0.95 0.06 -17.48
CA GLU A 237 1.17 0.04 -18.93
C GLU A 237 2.56 0.60 -19.29
N LEU A 238 3.42 -0.23 -19.89
CA LEU A 238 4.78 0.16 -20.28
C LEU A 238 4.84 1.41 -21.16
N LYS A 239 3.91 1.56 -22.11
CA LYS A 239 3.91 2.72 -23.02
C LYS A 239 3.65 4.03 -22.27
N GLU A 240 2.71 4.02 -21.33
CA GLU A 240 2.43 5.18 -20.48
C GLU A 240 3.55 5.41 -19.46
N PHE A 241 4.12 4.34 -18.90
CA PHE A 241 5.31 4.42 -18.04
C PHE A 241 6.46 5.13 -18.74
N LEU A 242 6.84 4.70 -19.96
CA LEU A 242 7.92 5.31 -20.73
C LEU A 242 7.64 6.78 -21.05
N LYS A 243 6.40 7.12 -21.39
CA LYS A 243 6.00 8.52 -21.64
C LYS A 243 6.20 9.38 -20.40
N GLN A 244 5.75 8.94 -19.23
CA GLN A 244 5.90 9.68 -17.98
C GLN A 244 7.36 9.71 -17.51
N LEU A 245 8.10 8.61 -17.67
CA LEU A 245 9.53 8.52 -17.39
C LEU A 245 10.31 9.55 -18.20
N LYS A 246 10.01 9.69 -19.51
CA LYS A 246 10.61 10.73 -20.37
C LYS A 246 10.37 12.13 -19.80
N VAL A 247 9.15 12.43 -19.40
CA VAL A 247 8.81 13.73 -18.83
C VAL A 247 9.63 13.95 -17.55
N LYS A 248 9.67 12.96 -16.64
CA LYS A 248 10.49 12.98 -15.41
C LYS A 248 11.98 13.20 -15.68
N MET A 249 12.55 12.57 -16.70
CA MET A 249 13.95 12.74 -17.10
C MET A 249 14.28 14.14 -17.61
N LEU A 250 13.32 14.79 -18.28
CA LEU A 250 13.49 16.12 -18.87
C LEU A 250 13.23 17.27 -17.89
N PHE A 251 12.68 16.99 -16.70
CA PHE A 251 12.51 18.01 -15.66
C PHE A 251 13.85 18.61 -15.25
N GLU A 252 13.90 19.94 -15.09
CA GLU A 252 15.13 20.68 -14.78
C GLU A 252 15.86 20.13 -13.56
N ARG A 253 15.11 19.82 -12.49
CA ARG A 253 15.63 19.27 -11.24
C ARG A 253 16.21 17.86 -11.35
N ASN A 254 15.93 17.15 -12.46
CA ASN A 254 16.36 15.78 -12.68
C ASN A 254 17.49 15.64 -13.72
N LYS A 255 18.00 16.75 -14.27
CA LYS A 255 19.09 16.74 -15.27
C LYS A 255 20.38 16.05 -14.79
N LYS A 256 20.61 15.99 -13.48
CA LYS A 256 21.80 15.35 -12.88
C LYS A 256 21.57 13.91 -12.44
N VAL A 257 20.33 13.41 -12.53
CA VAL A 257 19.98 12.04 -12.14
C VAL A 257 20.61 11.06 -13.14
N ILE A 258 21.23 10.01 -12.62
CA ILE A 258 21.72 8.88 -13.41
C ILE A 258 20.64 7.80 -13.41
N TRP A 259 20.07 7.50 -14.57
CA TRP A 259 18.97 6.56 -14.72
C TRP A 259 19.50 5.17 -15.08
N GLY A 260 19.24 4.20 -14.23
CA GLY A 260 19.77 2.84 -14.38
C GLY A 260 18.71 1.86 -14.84
N LEU A 261 19.10 0.96 -15.72
CA LEU A 261 18.32 -0.21 -16.12
C LEU A 261 19.15 -1.49 -16.04
N GLU A 262 18.47 -2.59 -15.73
CA GLU A 262 19.06 -3.92 -15.89
C GLU A 262 19.40 -4.22 -17.35
N ASP A 263 20.48 -4.95 -17.60
CA ASP A 263 20.97 -5.28 -18.95
C ASP A 263 19.89 -5.83 -19.90
N VAL A 264 19.04 -6.72 -19.39
CA VAL A 264 17.96 -7.33 -20.17
C VAL A 264 16.92 -6.29 -20.58
N ALA A 265 16.56 -5.39 -19.66
CA ALA A 265 15.60 -4.33 -19.91
C ALA A 265 16.17 -3.26 -20.86
N PHE A 266 17.44 -2.92 -20.68
CA PHE A 266 18.18 -1.96 -21.51
C PHE A 266 18.25 -2.40 -22.97
N GLN A 267 18.40 -3.70 -23.23
CA GLN A 267 18.43 -4.26 -24.58
C GLN A 267 17.07 -4.30 -25.29
N SER A 268 15.97 -4.03 -24.59
CA SER A 268 14.64 -4.07 -25.18
C SER A 268 14.44 -3.01 -26.28
N LEU A 269 13.68 -3.34 -27.32
CA LEU A 269 13.39 -2.42 -28.43
C LEU A 269 12.72 -1.11 -27.95
N ALA A 270 11.91 -1.19 -26.88
CA ALA A 270 11.27 -0.03 -26.29
C ALA A 270 12.29 0.98 -25.74
N PHE A 271 13.30 0.50 -25.01
CA PHE A 271 14.38 1.35 -24.51
C PHE A 271 15.39 1.75 -25.57
N GLN A 272 15.61 0.95 -26.62
CA GLN A 272 16.42 1.38 -27.77
C GLN A 272 15.82 2.59 -28.49
N ASN A 273 14.50 2.59 -28.72
CA ASN A 273 13.81 3.74 -29.32
C ASN A 273 13.83 4.97 -28.39
N PHE A 274 13.69 4.73 -27.09
CA PHE A 274 13.77 5.75 -26.06
C PHE A 274 15.18 6.38 -26.00
N TRP A 275 16.22 5.56 -26.12
CA TRP A 275 17.63 5.94 -26.13
C TRP A 275 17.99 6.81 -27.34
N ASN A 276 17.42 6.50 -28.51
CA ASN A 276 17.66 7.25 -29.73
C ASN A 276 16.89 8.58 -29.82
N ASP A 277 16.14 8.96 -28.78
CA ASP A 277 15.37 10.20 -28.78
C ASP A 277 16.28 11.43 -28.59
N PRO A 278 16.33 12.37 -29.55
CA PRO A 278 17.24 13.53 -29.45
C PRO A 278 17.00 14.42 -28.23
N LYS A 279 15.79 14.42 -27.66
CA LYS A 279 15.49 15.21 -26.45
C LYS A 279 16.21 14.67 -25.22
N LEU A 280 16.51 13.38 -25.20
CA LEU A 280 17.17 12.69 -24.07
C LEU A 280 18.69 12.64 -24.22
N ALA A 281 19.27 13.27 -25.24
CA ALA A 281 20.72 13.24 -25.50
C ALA A 281 21.59 13.73 -24.32
N ASN A 282 21.04 14.58 -23.44
CA ASN A 282 21.74 15.10 -22.25
C ASN A 282 21.38 14.36 -20.94
N VAL A 283 20.59 13.29 -21.02
CA VAL A 283 20.20 12.47 -19.86
C VAL A 283 21.22 11.36 -19.68
N LYS A 284 21.79 11.24 -18.47
CA LYS A 284 22.72 10.16 -18.15
C LYS A 284 21.94 8.89 -17.87
N MET A 285 22.17 7.86 -18.66
CA MET A 285 21.66 6.51 -18.38
C MET A 285 22.80 5.51 -18.30
N MET A 286 22.60 4.45 -17.53
CA MET A 286 23.54 3.35 -17.40
C MET A 286 22.81 2.02 -17.40
N ASN A 287 23.49 0.99 -17.89
CA ASN A 287 23.09 -0.39 -17.67
C ASN A 287 23.85 -0.98 -16.48
N PHE A 288 23.26 -1.95 -15.80
CA PHE A 288 23.92 -2.72 -14.76
C PHE A 288 23.47 -4.18 -14.81
N ALA A 289 24.33 -5.07 -14.29
CA ALA A 289 24.00 -6.48 -14.13
C ALA A 289 22.96 -6.65 -13.03
N VAL A 290 22.06 -7.62 -13.20
CA VAL A 290 21.04 -7.95 -12.19
C VAL A 290 21.73 -8.19 -10.84
N PRO A 291 21.30 -7.51 -9.76
CA PRO A 291 21.92 -7.66 -8.45
C PRO A 291 21.89 -9.12 -7.95
N GLU A 292 23.03 -9.63 -7.46
CA GLU A 292 23.13 -10.97 -6.87
C GLU A 292 22.30 -11.09 -5.56
N GLY A 293 21.84 -12.30 -5.25
CA GLY A 293 21.03 -12.60 -4.06
C GLY A 293 19.52 -12.59 -4.31
N SER A 294 18.74 -13.10 -3.35
CA SER A 294 17.28 -13.06 -3.45
C SER A 294 16.75 -11.64 -3.22
N LYS A 295 15.52 -11.36 -3.69
CA LYS A 295 14.86 -10.06 -3.43
C LYS A 295 14.82 -9.72 -1.94
N VAL A 296 14.57 -10.73 -1.11
CA VAL A 296 14.52 -10.59 0.35
C VAL A 296 15.88 -10.21 0.93
N ASP A 297 16.97 -10.82 0.45
CA ASP A 297 18.32 -10.48 0.91
C ASP A 297 18.68 -9.01 0.60
N ARG A 298 18.31 -8.54 -0.59
CA ARG A 298 18.54 -7.15 -1.01
C ARG A 298 17.73 -6.16 -0.17
N ALA A 299 16.44 -6.44 0.02
CA ALA A 299 15.57 -5.63 0.87
C ALA A 299 16.03 -5.63 2.34
N THR A 300 16.62 -6.73 2.83
CA THR A 300 17.14 -6.83 4.20
C THR A 300 18.23 -5.78 4.47
N ASN A 301 19.14 -5.55 3.53
CA ASN A 301 20.19 -4.53 3.70
C ASN A 301 19.61 -3.12 3.82
N LEU A 302 18.57 -2.81 3.04
CA LEU A 302 17.87 -1.54 3.14
C LEU A 302 17.11 -1.42 4.47
N SER A 303 16.44 -2.49 4.91
CA SER A 303 15.73 -2.57 6.19
C SER A 303 16.65 -2.30 7.38
N LEU A 304 17.85 -2.87 7.40
CA LEU A 304 18.83 -2.61 8.46
C LEU A 304 19.19 -1.12 8.55
N ARG A 305 19.43 -0.47 7.42
CA ARG A 305 19.68 0.98 7.37
C ARG A 305 18.46 1.80 7.79
N ALA A 306 17.25 1.37 7.42
CA ALA A 306 16.02 2.03 7.84
C ALA A 306 15.86 1.99 9.37
N LYS A 307 16.09 0.83 9.99
CA LYS A 307 16.05 0.63 11.45
C LYS A 307 17.08 1.47 12.21
N GLU A 308 18.26 1.68 11.62
CA GLU A 308 19.28 2.60 12.15
C GLU A 308 18.92 4.08 11.90
N GLY A 309 17.84 4.34 11.16
CA GLY A 309 17.34 5.67 10.86
C GLY A 309 18.07 6.37 9.72
N HIS A 310 18.73 5.60 8.85
CA HIS A 310 19.48 6.03 7.66
C HIS A 310 18.70 5.88 6.35
N PHE A 311 17.43 5.47 6.39
CA PHE A 311 16.54 5.55 5.23
C PHE A 311 15.53 6.68 5.42
N LYS A 312 15.53 7.63 4.48
CA LYS A 312 14.67 8.81 4.48
C LYS A 312 13.86 8.87 3.20
N LEU A 313 12.59 9.20 3.30
CA LEU A 313 11.69 9.34 2.17
C LEU A 313 11.14 10.76 2.14
N VAL A 314 11.33 11.47 1.02
CA VAL A 314 10.83 12.83 0.84
C VAL A 314 9.31 12.79 0.70
N LYS A 315 8.61 13.57 1.52
CA LYS A 315 7.17 13.77 1.38
C LYS A 315 6.86 14.38 0.02
N GLY A 316 5.94 13.78 -0.70
CA GLY A 316 5.61 14.20 -2.06
C GLY A 316 4.65 13.25 -2.75
N THR A 317 4.68 13.24 -4.08
CA THR A 317 3.78 12.41 -4.88
C THR A 317 4.09 10.92 -4.66
N ASN A 318 3.12 10.18 -4.14
CA ASN A 318 3.12 8.72 -3.95
C ASN A 318 4.11 8.16 -2.89
N HIS A 319 4.59 8.98 -1.96
CA HIS A 319 5.46 8.50 -0.87
C HIS A 319 4.76 7.45 0.02
N HIS A 320 3.44 7.57 0.24
CA HIS A 320 2.65 6.58 0.97
C HIS A 320 2.66 5.19 0.30
N GLU A 321 2.71 5.12 -1.03
CA GLU A 321 2.82 3.83 -1.74
C GLU A 321 4.16 3.14 -1.46
N VAL A 322 5.23 3.91 -1.34
CA VAL A 322 6.56 3.39 -0.97
C VAL A 322 6.53 2.83 0.45
N VAL A 323 6.04 3.61 1.42
CA VAL A 323 5.91 3.18 2.82
C VAL A 323 5.11 1.89 2.91
N ARG A 324 3.94 1.86 2.26
CA ARG A 324 3.05 0.70 2.27
C ARG A 324 3.72 -0.54 1.69
N GLN A 325 4.26 -0.48 0.48
CA GLN A 325 4.82 -1.69 -0.15
C GLN A 325 6.05 -2.21 0.62
N LEU A 326 6.86 -1.32 1.20
CA LEU A 326 7.96 -1.72 2.08
C LEU A 326 7.47 -2.47 3.32
N MET A 327 6.41 -1.99 3.99
CA MET A 327 5.83 -2.66 5.16
C MET A 327 5.18 -4.01 4.79
N GLU A 328 4.56 -4.09 3.60
CA GLU A 328 3.88 -5.31 3.14
C GLU A 328 4.85 -6.41 2.69
N PHE A 329 6.09 -6.08 2.37
CA PHE A 329 7.10 -7.03 1.93
C PHE A 329 7.52 -7.98 3.06
N PRO A 330 7.67 -9.31 2.81
CA PRO A 330 7.68 -9.99 1.51
C PRO A 330 6.32 -10.58 1.09
N PHE A 331 5.23 -10.19 1.73
CA PHE A 331 3.90 -10.80 1.56
C PHE A 331 3.01 -10.05 0.56
N ALA A 332 3.45 -8.90 0.07
CA ALA A 332 2.76 -8.12 -0.95
C ALA A 332 2.59 -8.89 -2.26
N ALA A 333 1.51 -8.64 -3.00
CA ALA A 333 1.31 -9.19 -4.34
C ALA A 333 2.28 -8.60 -5.37
N HIS A 334 2.84 -7.43 -5.07
CA HIS A 334 3.76 -6.69 -5.91
C HIS A 334 4.95 -6.20 -5.07
N ASP A 335 6.15 -6.27 -5.64
CA ASP A 335 7.42 -5.91 -5.00
C ASP A 335 8.26 -4.93 -5.84
N ASP A 336 7.68 -4.36 -6.88
CA ASP A 336 8.34 -3.47 -7.85
C ASP A 336 8.96 -2.21 -7.22
N ILE A 337 8.31 -1.60 -6.23
CA ILE A 337 8.88 -0.46 -5.48
C ILE A 337 10.03 -0.93 -4.58
N VAL A 338 9.92 -2.12 -3.98
CA VAL A 338 10.99 -2.70 -3.14
C VAL A 338 12.22 -3.02 -3.99
N ASP A 339 12.04 -3.55 -5.20
CA ASP A 339 13.13 -3.78 -6.14
C ASP A 339 13.80 -2.46 -6.54
N SER A 340 13.02 -1.43 -6.87
CA SER A 340 13.58 -0.09 -7.15
C SER A 340 14.30 0.53 -5.95
N ALA A 341 13.72 0.46 -4.74
CA ALA A 341 14.28 1.05 -3.51
C ALA A 341 15.52 0.32 -3.00
N SER A 342 15.60 -1.00 -3.18
CA SER A 342 16.82 -1.76 -2.85
C SER A 342 17.87 -1.64 -3.97
N GLY A 343 17.44 -1.32 -5.19
CA GLY A 343 18.27 -1.18 -6.37
C GLY A 343 19.09 0.12 -6.44
N GLY A 344 18.57 1.26 -5.99
CA GLY A 344 19.34 2.52 -6.01
C GLY A 344 20.62 2.46 -5.16
N PRO A 345 20.60 1.94 -3.91
CA PRO A 345 21.81 1.70 -3.14
C PRO A 345 22.83 0.80 -3.84
N PHE A 346 22.36 -0.22 -4.57
CA PHE A 346 23.23 -1.08 -5.39
C PHE A 346 23.87 -0.30 -6.53
N MET A 347 23.10 0.49 -7.29
CA MET A 347 23.63 1.37 -8.35
C MET A 347 24.68 2.35 -7.83
N ILE A 348 24.45 2.95 -6.66
CA ILE A 348 25.39 3.87 -6.03
C ILE A 348 26.71 3.15 -5.70
N ALA A 349 26.63 1.91 -5.21
CA ALA A 349 27.81 1.10 -4.91
C ALA A 349 28.61 0.76 -6.18
N GLU A 350 27.94 0.35 -7.27
CA GLU A 350 28.59 0.04 -8.54
C GLU A 350 29.25 1.27 -9.17
N LEU A 351 28.56 2.42 -9.20
CA LEU A 351 29.14 3.69 -9.67
C LEU A 351 30.40 4.09 -8.91
N THR A 352 30.44 3.80 -7.60
CA THR A 352 31.60 4.10 -6.76
C THR A 352 32.77 3.16 -7.07
N LYS A 353 32.51 1.87 -7.30
CA LYS A 353 33.55 0.90 -7.72
C LYS A 353 34.19 1.30 -9.04
N THR A 354 33.38 1.64 -10.05
CA THR A 354 33.89 2.01 -11.39
C THR A 354 34.81 3.23 -11.34
N LYS A 355 34.44 4.28 -10.58
CA LYS A 355 35.29 5.46 -10.38
C LYS A 355 36.63 5.13 -9.71
N HIS A 356 36.63 4.21 -8.75
CA HIS A 356 37.86 3.76 -8.10
C HIS A 356 38.75 2.91 -9.01
N LEU A 357 38.17 2.15 -9.94
CA LEU A 357 38.93 1.43 -10.97
C LEU A 357 39.56 2.40 -11.97
N GLU A 358 38.81 3.40 -12.46
CA GLU A 358 39.33 4.41 -13.38
C GLU A 358 40.45 5.26 -12.74
N ALA A 359 40.32 5.61 -11.46
CA ALA A 359 41.33 6.36 -10.70
C ALA A 359 42.59 5.56 -10.35
N LYS A 360 42.59 4.23 -10.50
CA LYS A 360 43.77 3.36 -10.29
C LYS A 360 44.57 3.11 -11.57
N ILE A 361 44.03 3.50 -12.73
CA ILE A 361 44.65 3.30 -14.05
C ILE A 361 45.38 4.56 -14.55
N LEU A 362 45.21 5.70 -13.86
CA LEU A 362 45.99 6.94 -14.00
C LEU A 362 47.07 7.01 -12.91
#